data_AF-A0A378KT20-F1
#
_entry.id   AF-A0A378KT20-F1
#
_cell.length_a   1.000
_cell.length_b   1.000
_cell.length_c   1.000
_cell.angle_alpha   90.00
_cell.angle_beta   90.00
_cell.angle_gamma   90.00
#
_symmetry.space_group_name_H-M   'P 1'
#
loop_
_entity.id
_entity.type
_entity.pdbx_description
1 polymer ?
#
loop_
_entity_poly.entity_id
_entity_poly.type
_entity_poly.pdbx_seq_one_letter_code
_entity_poly.pdbx_strand_id
1 'polypeptide(L)'
;MPGLTSKIKRGAKYLITKASALHQDVKDEMNGASTVHTEVQHLYNKVKIIMELEGKKLDPQVKEAAQCMLNDLQAVLEEDSSHGPLTRHHPSGQYDLAEKSIDIIFKYQPKLEAAPGFWNQIKAHINTFIEKISGEKNVFETQGTAFSKSKSFQDLKQSVTELRDEMKSELEPDEPGTKFEHR
;
A
#
# COMPACT_ATOMS: atom_id res chain seq x y z
N MET A 1 -32.29 -5.54 16.43
CA MET A 1 -30.88 -5.27 16.78
C MET A 1 -29.91 -5.88 15.73
N PRO A 2 -29.69 -5.27 14.54
CA PRO A 2 -28.85 -5.86 13.49
C PRO A 2 -27.41 -5.27 13.38
N GLY A 3 -26.97 -4.41 14.30
CA GLY A 3 -25.79 -3.55 14.09
C GLY A 3 -24.42 -4.16 14.40
N LEU A 4 -24.33 -5.15 15.29
CA LEU A 4 -23.03 -5.60 15.84
C LEU A 4 -22.29 -6.55 14.88
N THR A 5 -23.01 -7.45 14.22
CA THR A 5 -22.43 -8.45 13.30
C THR A 5 -21.88 -7.84 12.01
N SER A 6 -22.42 -6.70 11.57
CA SER A 6 -21.97 -5.98 10.38
C SER A 6 -20.63 -5.25 10.57
N LYS A 7 -20.34 -4.78 11.80
CA LYS A 7 -19.08 -4.09 12.11
C LYS A 7 -17.92 -5.07 12.23
N ILE A 8 -18.15 -6.21 12.89
CA ILE A 8 -17.15 -7.28 13.06
C ILE A 8 -16.73 -7.86 11.70
N LYS A 9 -17.69 -8.13 10.81
CA LYS A 9 -17.39 -8.61 9.44
C LYS A 9 -16.59 -7.62 8.60
N ARG A 10 -16.81 -6.31 8.79
CA ARG A 10 -16.03 -5.26 8.10
C ARG A 10 -14.60 -5.15 8.63
N GLY A 11 -14.42 -5.23 9.96
CA GLY A 11 -13.10 -5.24 10.58
C GLY A 11 -12.26 -6.45 10.15
N ALA A 12 -12.85 -7.65 10.15
CA ALA A 12 -12.16 -8.86 9.70
C ALA A 12 -11.77 -8.80 8.22
N LYS A 13 -12.65 -8.30 7.34
CA LYS A 13 -12.34 -8.14 5.92
C LYS A 13 -11.19 -7.16 5.70
N TYR A 14 -11.18 -6.03 6.42
CA TYR A 14 -10.09 -5.05 6.34
C TYR A 14 -8.74 -5.63 6.77
N LEU A 15 -8.69 -6.40 7.85
CA LEU A 15 -7.45 -7.02 8.34
C LEU A 15 -6.93 -8.07 7.36
N ILE A 16 -7.81 -8.87 6.76
CA ILE A 16 -7.43 -9.86 5.74
C ILE A 16 -6.87 -9.18 4.49
N THR A 17 -7.56 -8.17 3.94
CA THR A 17 -7.07 -7.44 2.77
C THR A 17 -5.71 -6.78 3.04
N LYS A 18 -5.51 -6.20 4.23
CA LYS A 18 -4.25 -5.58 4.61
C LYS A 18 -3.12 -6.61 4.79
N ALA A 19 -3.40 -7.76 5.37
CA ALA A 19 -2.43 -8.85 5.52
C ALA A 19 -2.01 -9.43 4.17
N SER A 20 -2.94 -9.59 3.23
CA SER A 20 -2.62 -10.05 1.87
C SER A 20 -1.77 -9.05 1.09
N ALA A 21 -2.03 -7.74 1.22
CA ALA A 21 -1.18 -6.72 0.62
C ALA A 21 0.25 -6.79 1.18
N LEU A 22 0.39 -6.87 2.51
CA LEU A 22 1.70 -6.96 3.15
C LEU A 22 2.49 -8.22 2.75
N HIS A 23 1.80 -9.36 2.61
CA HIS A 23 2.44 -10.61 2.17
C HIS A 23 2.95 -10.52 0.72
N GLN A 24 2.23 -9.79 -0.13
CA GLN A 24 2.65 -9.55 -1.52
C GLN A 24 3.86 -8.60 -1.56
N ASP A 25 3.84 -7.51 -0.78
CA ASP A 25 4.95 -6.55 -0.69
C ASP A 25 6.27 -7.25 -0.27
N VAL A 26 6.22 -8.14 0.73
CA VAL A 26 7.38 -8.95 1.18
C VAL A 26 7.87 -9.92 0.09
N LYS A 27 6.94 -10.52 -0.66
CA LYS A 27 7.27 -11.45 -1.74
C LYS A 27 7.96 -10.74 -2.91
N ASP A 28 7.56 -9.51 -3.21
CA ASP A 28 8.11 -8.72 -4.31
C ASP A 28 9.51 -8.17 -3.98
N GLU A 29 9.76 -7.77 -2.73
CA GLU A 29 11.12 -7.46 -2.23
C GLU A 29 12.04 -8.69 -2.33
N MET A 30 11.55 -9.88 -1.97
CA MET A 30 12.33 -11.12 -2.02
C MET A 30 12.62 -11.60 -3.45
N ASN A 31 11.77 -11.28 -4.43
CA ASN A 31 11.92 -11.72 -5.82
C ASN A 31 12.75 -10.75 -6.68
N GLY A 32 13.27 -9.67 -6.10
CA GLY A 32 13.94 -8.63 -6.88
C GLY A 32 12.99 -7.99 -7.88
N ALA A 33 11.79 -7.57 -7.45
CA ALA A 33 10.97 -6.72 -8.31
C ALA A 33 11.67 -5.38 -8.58
N SER A 34 11.45 -4.80 -9.76
CA SER A 34 11.86 -3.42 -10.06
C SER A 34 11.22 -2.46 -9.06
N THR A 35 11.95 -1.42 -8.63
CA THR A 35 11.41 -0.41 -7.70
C THR A 35 10.12 0.20 -8.23
N VAL A 36 10.05 0.53 -9.53
CA VAL A 36 8.81 1.06 -10.12
C VAL A 36 7.70 0.02 -10.10
N HIS A 37 8.00 -1.25 -10.39
CA HIS A 37 7.01 -2.33 -10.32
C HIS A 37 6.38 -2.44 -8.93
N THR A 38 7.22 -2.47 -7.89
CA THR A 38 6.77 -2.51 -6.50
C THR A 38 5.90 -1.31 -6.15
N GLU A 39 6.28 -0.12 -6.59
CA GLU A 39 5.51 1.09 -6.28
C GLU A 39 4.17 1.17 -7.05
N VAL A 40 4.10 0.68 -8.28
CA VAL A 40 2.83 0.54 -9.03
C VAL A 40 1.95 -0.53 -8.37
N GLN A 41 2.52 -1.65 -7.94
CA GLN A 41 1.80 -2.71 -7.20
C GLN A 41 1.25 -2.18 -5.87
N HIS A 42 2.04 -1.37 -5.14
CA HIS A 42 1.59 -0.67 -3.95
C HIS A 42 0.41 0.26 -4.25
N LEU A 43 0.51 1.10 -5.29
CA LEU A 43 -0.57 2.00 -5.69
C LEU A 43 -1.86 1.22 -5.99
N TYR A 44 -1.78 0.16 -6.82
CA TYR A 44 -2.89 -0.73 -7.12
C TYR A 44 -3.54 -1.28 -5.84
N ASN A 45 -2.72 -1.82 -4.92
CA ASN A 45 -3.18 -2.38 -3.66
C ASN A 45 -3.91 -1.33 -2.80
N LYS A 46 -3.40 -0.10 -2.72
CA LYS A 46 -4.04 0.98 -1.96
C LYS A 46 -5.38 1.40 -2.57
N VAL A 47 -5.43 1.61 -3.88
CA VAL A 47 -6.69 1.96 -4.59
C VAL A 47 -7.74 0.87 -4.40
N LYS A 48 -7.34 -0.41 -4.49
CA LYS A 48 -8.21 -1.56 -4.25
C LYS A 48 -8.79 -1.55 -2.84
N ILE A 49 -7.97 -1.31 -1.82
CA ILE A 49 -8.42 -1.20 -0.43
C ILE A 49 -9.44 -0.07 -0.26
N ILE A 50 -9.15 1.13 -0.78
CA ILE A 50 -10.07 2.28 -0.68
C ILE A 50 -11.40 1.92 -1.36
N MET A 51 -11.35 1.30 -2.54
CA MET A 51 -12.54 0.87 -3.26
C MET A 51 -13.35 -0.20 -2.51
N GLU A 52 -12.71 -1.14 -1.82
CA GLU A 52 -13.42 -2.13 -0.98
C GLU A 52 -14.11 -1.50 0.23
N LEU A 53 -13.51 -0.45 0.80
CA LEU A 53 -14.02 0.24 1.99
C LEU A 53 -15.15 1.21 1.66
N GLU A 54 -14.99 1.98 0.59
CA GLU A 54 -15.88 3.12 0.27
C GLU A 54 -16.75 2.88 -0.97
N GLY A 55 -16.39 1.94 -1.84
CA GLY A 55 -17.00 1.75 -3.16
C GLY A 55 -18.49 1.42 -3.17
N LYS A 56 -19.08 1.06 -2.02
CA LYS A 56 -20.53 0.85 -1.88
C LYS A 56 -21.32 2.16 -1.82
N LYS A 57 -20.68 3.27 -1.47
CA LYS A 57 -21.29 4.59 -1.31
C LYS A 57 -21.01 5.52 -2.49
N LEU A 58 -20.15 5.09 -3.40
CA LEU A 58 -19.78 5.88 -4.58
C LEU A 58 -20.91 5.85 -5.61
N ASP A 59 -21.00 6.95 -6.34
CA ASP A 59 -21.78 6.99 -7.56
C ASP A 59 -21.34 5.86 -8.52
N PRO A 60 -22.26 5.20 -9.24
CA PRO A 60 -21.93 4.12 -10.16
C PRO A 60 -20.84 4.49 -11.17
N GLN A 61 -20.81 5.73 -11.68
CA GLN A 61 -19.81 6.17 -12.66
C GLN A 61 -18.42 6.31 -12.03
N VAL A 62 -18.35 6.81 -10.79
CA VAL A 62 -17.09 6.91 -10.03
C VAL A 62 -16.57 5.51 -9.71
N LYS A 63 -17.47 4.62 -9.29
CA LYS A 63 -17.14 3.23 -8.98
C LYS A 63 -16.61 2.50 -10.22
N GLU A 64 -17.29 2.66 -11.36
CA GLU A 64 -16.84 2.10 -12.63
C GLU A 64 -15.45 2.64 -13.02
N ALA A 65 -15.25 3.95 -12.94
CA ALA A 65 -13.95 4.56 -13.23
C ALA A 65 -12.83 4.02 -12.33
N ALA A 66 -13.08 3.86 -11.03
CA ALA A 66 -12.11 3.26 -10.11
C ALA A 66 -11.82 1.79 -10.44
N GLN A 67 -12.83 1.01 -10.84
CA GLN A 67 -12.63 -0.38 -11.27
C GLN A 67 -11.79 -0.46 -12.54
N CYS A 68 -12.09 0.39 -13.52
CA CYS A 68 -11.34 0.46 -14.77
C CYS A 68 -9.90 0.90 -14.54
N MET A 69 -9.66 1.86 -13.64
CA MET A 69 -8.31 2.24 -13.21
C MET A 69 -7.54 1.06 -12.63
N LEU A 70 -8.16 0.27 -11.74
CA LEU A 70 -7.54 -0.92 -11.18
C LEU A 70 -7.22 -1.96 -12.25
N ASN A 71 -8.15 -2.20 -13.18
CA ASN A 71 -7.95 -3.17 -14.25
C ASN A 71 -6.79 -2.74 -15.18
N ASP A 72 -6.72 -1.46 -15.55
CA ASP A 72 -5.64 -0.94 -16.39
C ASP A 72 -4.29 -1.00 -15.66
N LEU A 73 -4.24 -0.66 -14.36
CA LEU A 73 -3.04 -0.79 -13.53
C LEU A 73 -2.58 -2.26 -13.42
N GLN A 74 -3.52 -3.18 -13.27
CA GLN A 74 -3.22 -4.61 -13.23
C GLN A 74 -2.67 -5.09 -14.58
N ALA A 75 -3.25 -4.64 -15.69
CA ALA A 75 -2.78 -5.03 -17.02
C ALA A 75 -1.33 -4.60 -17.27
N VAL A 76 -0.94 -3.38 -16.85
CA VAL A 76 0.46 -2.93 -17.01
C VAL A 76 1.43 -3.67 -16.08
N LEU A 77 0.99 -4.05 -14.87
CA LEU A 77 1.78 -4.90 -13.96
C LEU A 77 1.96 -6.31 -14.52
N GLU A 78 0.93 -6.89 -15.13
CA GLU A 78 0.99 -8.20 -15.78
C GLU A 78 1.88 -8.17 -17.02
N GLU A 79 1.80 -7.10 -17.83
CA GLU A 79 2.68 -6.87 -18.97
C GLU A 79 4.15 -6.78 -18.52
N ASP A 80 4.45 -5.96 -17.51
CA ASP A 80 5.80 -5.84 -16.95
C ASP A 80 6.29 -7.15 -16.29
N SER A 81 5.37 -7.90 -15.68
CA SER A 81 5.65 -9.22 -15.12
C SER A 81 5.95 -10.27 -16.19
N SER A 82 5.39 -10.12 -17.39
CA SER A 82 5.64 -11.03 -18.52
C SER A 82 7.03 -10.84 -19.12
N HIS A 83 7.64 -9.66 -18.92
CA HIS A 83 9.03 -9.44 -19.29
C HIS A 83 9.97 -10.20 -18.35
N GLY A 84 11.04 -10.76 -18.94
CA GLY A 84 12.11 -11.39 -18.16
C GLY A 84 12.77 -10.41 -17.19
N PRO A 85 13.42 -10.91 -16.11
CA PRO A 85 13.95 -10.07 -15.04
C PRO A 85 14.96 -9.03 -15.56
N LEU A 86 15.77 -9.37 -16.56
CA LEU A 86 16.74 -8.44 -17.17
C LEU A 86 16.06 -7.20 -17.78
N THR A 87 14.92 -7.38 -18.44
CA THR A 87 14.17 -6.29 -19.06
C THR A 87 13.42 -5.47 -18.01
N ARG A 88 12.89 -6.11 -16.97
CA ARG A 88 12.17 -5.46 -15.87
C ARG A 88 13.05 -4.52 -15.05
N HIS A 89 14.31 -4.90 -14.83
CA HIS A 89 15.27 -4.06 -14.14
C HIS A 89 15.88 -2.98 -15.01
N HIS A 90 15.77 -3.08 -16.33
CA HIS A 90 16.36 -2.12 -17.24
C HIS A 90 15.67 -0.74 -17.07
N PRO A 91 16.43 0.37 -16.97
CA PRO A 91 15.86 1.69 -16.73
C PRO A 91 14.73 2.07 -17.70
N SER A 92 14.87 1.74 -18.99
CA SER A 92 13.82 2.03 -19.99
C SER A 92 12.49 1.34 -19.66
N GLY A 93 12.51 0.06 -19.27
CA GLY A 93 11.29 -0.66 -18.89
C GLY A 93 10.64 -0.08 -17.64
N GLN A 94 11.45 0.41 -16.69
CA GLN A 94 10.94 1.11 -15.51
C GLN A 94 10.29 2.45 -15.87
N TYR A 95 10.88 3.22 -16.78
CA TYR A 95 10.29 4.47 -17.28
C TYR A 95 8.99 4.22 -18.04
N ASP A 96 8.96 3.21 -18.92
CA ASP A 96 7.75 2.84 -19.68
C ASP A 96 6.61 2.44 -18.74
N LEU A 97 6.91 1.66 -17.69
CA LEU A 97 5.92 1.28 -16.68
C LEU A 97 5.42 2.50 -15.87
N ALA A 98 6.32 3.40 -15.48
CA ALA A 98 5.96 4.62 -14.78
C ALA A 98 5.06 5.53 -15.63
N GLU A 99 5.44 5.76 -16.89
CA GLU A 99 4.69 6.57 -17.85
C GLU A 99 3.28 6.01 -18.07
N LYS A 100 3.17 4.71 -18.38
CA LYS A 100 1.86 4.03 -18.53
C LYS A 100 0.99 4.17 -17.28
N SER A 101 1.59 4.06 -16.09
CA SER A 101 0.86 4.19 -14.82
C SER A 101 0.35 5.62 -14.60
N ILE A 102 1.15 6.62 -14.95
CA ILE A 102 0.78 8.03 -14.90
C ILE A 102 -0.35 8.33 -15.89
N ASP A 103 -0.27 7.82 -17.11
CA ASP A 103 -1.32 7.97 -18.13
C ASP A 103 -2.66 7.39 -17.65
N ILE A 104 -2.63 6.22 -17.00
CA ILE A 104 -3.83 5.62 -16.40
C ILE A 104 -4.43 6.52 -15.33
N ILE A 105 -3.61 7.11 -14.45
CA ILE A 105 -4.07 8.05 -13.43
C ILE A 105 -4.79 9.23 -14.08
N PHE A 106 -4.16 9.89 -15.07
CA PHE A 106 -4.76 11.03 -15.75
C PHE A 106 -6.02 10.68 -16.54
N LYS A 107 -6.06 9.49 -17.16
CA LYS A 107 -7.22 8.98 -17.90
C LYS A 107 -8.48 8.91 -17.03
N TYR A 108 -8.35 8.50 -15.76
CA TYR A 108 -9.50 8.31 -14.86
C TYR A 108 -9.74 9.48 -13.91
N GLN A 109 -8.76 10.35 -13.67
CA GLN A 109 -8.86 11.50 -12.76
C GLN A 109 -10.18 12.30 -12.92
N PRO A 110 -10.62 12.73 -14.13
CA PRO A 110 -11.81 13.58 -14.24
C PRO A 110 -13.08 12.95 -13.68
N LYS A 111 -13.21 11.62 -13.80
CA LYS A 111 -14.36 10.88 -13.27
C LYS A 111 -14.23 10.67 -11.76
N LEU A 112 -13.02 10.47 -11.25
CA LEU A 112 -12.77 10.28 -9.83
C LEU A 112 -12.99 11.56 -9.03
N GLU A 113 -12.71 12.73 -9.63
CA GLU A 113 -12.95 14.05 -9.03
C GLU A 113 -14.42 14.33 -8.69
N ALA A 114 -15.35 13.63 -9.32
CA ALA A 114 -16.77 13.70 -8.97
C ALA A 114 -17.09 13.17 -7.55
N ALA A 115 -16.16 12.46 -6.91
CA ALA A 115 -16.22 12.07 -5.50
C ALA A 115 -14.99 12.62 -4.73
N PRO A 116 -14.99 13.90 -4.33
CA PRO A 116 -13.79 14.58 -3.81
C PRO A 116 -13.15 13.88 -2.61
N GLY A 117 -13.95 13.36 -1.67
CA GLY A 117 -13.42 12.65 -0.50
C GLY A 117 -12.73 11.33 -0.83
N PHE A 118 -13.27 10.58 -1.80
CA PHE A 118 -12.68 9.35 -2.31
C PHE A 118 -11.41 9.63 -3.12
N TRP A 119 -11.49 10.60 -4.04
CA TRP A 119 -10.35 11.02 -4.84
C TRP A 119 -9.20 11.55 -3.99
N ASN A 120 -9.49 12.28 -2.90
CA ASN A 120 -8.45 12.78 -2.01
C ASN A 120 -7.62 11.67 -1.35
N GLN A 121 -8.22 10.52 -1.05
CA GLN A 121 -7.49 9.36 -0.52
C GLN A 121 -6.59 8.74 -1.58
N ILE A 122 -7.09 8.61 -2.82
CA ILE A 122 -6.29 8.11 -3.93
C ILE A 122 -5.12 9.05 -4.24
N LYS A 123 -5.35 10.37 -4.28
CA LYS A 123 -4.32 11.40 -4.47
C LYS A 123 -3.15 11.27 -3.50
N ALA A 124 -3.42 10.99 -2.22
CA ALA A 124 -2.36 10.81 -1.23
C ALA A 124 -1.42 9.66 -1.61
N HIS A 125 -1.96 8.56 -2.13
CA HIS A 125 -1.17 7.42 -2.57
C HIS A 125 -0.48 7.67 -3.92
N ILE A 126 -1.12 8.41 -4.83
CA ILE A 126 -0.46 8.85 -6.07
C ILE A 126 0.74 9.75 -5.75
N ASN A 127 0.62 10.67 -4.79
CA ASN A 127 1.74 11.52 -4.38
C ASN A 127 2.90 10.69 -3.81
N THR A 128 2.60 9.65 -3.01
CA THR A 128 3.65 8.74 -2.51
C THR A 128 4.31 7.99 -3.66
N PHE A 129 3.52 7.48 -4.61
CA PHE A 129 4.03 6.82 -5.80
C PHE A 129 4.96 7.74 -6.60
N ILE A 130 4.52 8.96 -6.92
CA ILE A 130 5.32 9.93 -7.68
C ILE A 130 6.60 10.32 -6.92
N GLU A 131 6.52 10.61 -5.62
CA GLU A 131 7.69 10.94 -4.80
C GLU A 131 8.72 9.81 -4.81
N LYS A 132 8.28 8.55 -4.86
CA LYS A 132 9.17 7.38 -4.91
C LYS A 132 9.85 7.19 -6.26
N ILE A 133 9.18 7.50 -7.38
CA ILE A 133 9.72 7.27 -8.72
C ILE A 133 10.50 8.47 -9.29
N SER A 134 10.11 9.71 -8.95
CA SER A 134 10.72 10.93 -9.52
C SER A 134 11.39 11.84 -8.48
N GLY A 135 11.11 11.63 -7.19
CA GLY A 135 11.53 12.54 -6.13
C GLY A 135 10.67 13.81 -6.02
N GLU A 136 9.68 14.00 -6.90
CA GLU A 136 8.77 15.14 -6.85
C GLU A 136 7.72 14.98 -5.75
N LYS A 137 7.51 16.04 -4.96
CA LYS A 137 6.60 16.01 -3.82
C LYS A 137 5.31 16.74 -4.12
N ASN A 138 4.19 16.19 -3.66
CA ASN A 138 2.88 16.83 -3.64
C ASN A 138 2.37 17.30 -5.01
N VAL A 139 2.54 16.47 -6.05
CA VAL A 139 2.05 16.78 -7.41
C VAL A 139 0.55 17.08 -7.41
N PHE A 140 -0.22 16.39 -6.56
CA PHE A 140 -1.59 16.74 -6.29
C PHE A 140 -1.77 17.39 -4.93
N GLU A 141 -2.47 18.53 -4.89
CA GLU A 141 -2.90 19.10 -3.61
C GLU A 141 -3.89 18.16 -2.92
N THR A 142 -3.51 17.66 -1.74
CA THR A 142 -4.38 16.85 -0.89
C THR A 142 -5.01 17.76 0.16
N GLN A 143 -6.34 17.72 0.27
CA GLN A 143 -7.01 18.39 1.37
C GLN A 143 -6.68 17.63 2.64
N GLY A 144 -6.17 18.35 3.66
CA GLY A 144 -5.90 17.78 4.97
C GLY A 144 -7.16 17.15 5.51
N THR A 145 -7.16 15.82 5.67
CA THR A 145 -8.29 15.12 6.29
C THR A 145 -8.06 15.10 7.80
N ALA A 146 -9.11 14.80 8.58
CA ALA A 146 -8.95 14.57 10.02
C ALA A 146 -7.92 13.44 10.35
N PHE A 147 -7.56 12.61 9.37
CA PHE A 147 -6.52 11.58 9.45
C PHE A 147 -5.09 12.10 9.24
N SER A 148 -4.90 13.29 8.68
CA SER A 148 -3.57 13.93 8.59
C SER A 148 -2.94 14.21 9.97
N LYS A 149 -3.74 14.09 11.04
CA LYS A 149 -3.33 14.19 12.45
C LYS A 149 -3.60 12.91 13.25
N SER A 150 -3.75 11.74 12.62
CA SER A 150 -4.10 10.53 13.39
C SER A 150 -2.92 10.06 14.23
N LYS A 151 -2.94 10.42 15.52
CA LYS A 151 -2.21 9.79 16.65
C LYS A 151 -2.00 8.27 16.46
N SER A 152 -2.97 7.60 15.83
CA SER A 152 -2.97 6.15 15.58
C SER A 152 -1.75 5.59 14.83
N PHE A 153 -1.04 6.38 13.99
CA PHE A 153 0.13 5.84 13.28
C PHE A 153 1.41 5.85 14.14
N GLN A 154 1.55 6.86 15.01
CA GLN A 154 2.62 6.87 16.02
C GLN A 154 2.36 5.82 17.10
N ASP A 155 1.10 5.66 17.52
CA ASP A 155 0.71 4.62 18.47
C ASP A 155 0.96 3.21 17.87
N LEU A 156 0.66 3.00 16.58
CA LEU A 156 0.96 1.72 15.91
C LEU A 156 2.47 1.46 15.81
N LYS A 157 3.27 2.50 15.55
CA LYS A 157 4.73 2.41 15.49
C LYS A 157 5.32 2.07 16.86
N GLN A 158 4.76 2.64 17.93
CA GLN A 158 5.11 2.33 19.31
C GLN A 158 4.84 0.86 19.62
N SER A 159 3.63 0.36 19.34
CA SER A 159 3.27 -1.04 19.61
C SER A 159 4.09 -2.06 18.80
N VAL A 160 4.46 -1.74 17.56
CA VAL A 160 5.35 -2.61 16.76
C VAL A 160 6.78 -2.60 17.30
N THR A 161 7.23 -1.49 17.87
CA THR A 161 8.55 -1.40 18.50
C THR A 161 8.59 -2.20 19.81
N GLU A 162 7.55 -2.10 20.63
CA GLU A 162 7.40 -2.85 21.88
C GLU A 162 7.40 -4.37 21.63
N LEU A 163 6.63 -4.84 20.65
CA LEU A 163 6.61 -6.26 20.25
C LEU A 163 7.98 -6.76 19.76
N ARG A 164 8.73 -5.93 19.03
CA ARG A 164 10.09 -6.28 18.58
C ARG A 164 11.03 -6.43 19.77
N ASP A 165 10.95 -5.54 20.75
CA ASP A 165 11.83 -5.54 21.92
C ASP A 165 11.50 -6.69 22.87
N GLU A 166 10.21 -7.03 23.05
CA GLU A 166 9.77 -8.24 23.78
C GLU A 166 10.34 -9.51 23.15
N MET A 167 10.18 -9.69 21.83
CA MET A 167 10.73 -10.86 21.13
C MET A 167 12.26 -10.94 21.20
N LYS A 168 12.95 -9.80 21.30
CA LYS A 168 14.40 -9.77 21.43
C LYS A 168 14.85 -10.14 22.84
N SER A 169 14.06 -9.77 23.85
CA SER A 169 14.33 -10.12 25.25
C SER A 169 14.12 -11.60 25.56
N GLU A 170 13.21 -12.29 24.85
CA GLU A 170 12.99 -13.74 25.00
C GLU A 170 14.10 -14.60 24.36
N LEU A 171 14.96 -14.01 23.53
CA LEU A 171 16.02 -14.70 22.78
C LEU A 171 17.43 -14.56 23.40
N GLU A 172 17.59 -13.77 24.46
CA GLU A 172 18.85 -13.72 25.23
C GLU A 172 18.68 -14.58 26.51
N PRO A 173 19.17 -15.84 26.55
CA PRO A 173 19.21 -16.59 27.79
C PRO A 173 20.22 -15.95 28.74
N ASP A 174 19.77 -15.65 29.97
CA ASP A 174 20.63 -15.31 31.11
C ASP A 174 21.77 -16.34 31.17
N GLU A 175 23.01 -15.92 30.91
CA GLU A 175 24.17 -16.76 31.18
C GLU A 175 24.28 -16.96 32.70
N PRO A 176 24.13 -18.19 33.23
CA PRO A 176 24.42 -18.43 34.64
C PRO A 176 25.93 -18.37 34.83
N GLY A 177 26.40 -17.33 35.53
CA GLY A 177 27.79 -17.13 35.88
C GLY A 177 28.39 -18.35 36.58
N THR A 178 29.28 -19.04 35.88
CA THR A 178 30.08 -20.15 36.41
C THR A 178 31.11 -19.62 37.41
N LYS A 179 30.78 -19.63 38.71
CA LYS A 179 31.79 -19.54 39.77
C LYS A 179 32.50 -20.88 39.90
N PHE A 180 33.66 -21.01 39.28
CA PHE A 180 34.63 -22.05 39.64
C PHE A 180 35.30 -21.66 40.97
N GLU A 181 34.92 -22.31 42.06
CA GLU A 181 35.75 -22.36 43.28
C GLU A 181 36.81 -23.46 43.10
N HIS A 182 38.07 -23.07 43.12
CA HIS A 182 39.21 -23.98 43.26
C HIS A 182 39.35 -24.42 44.72
N ARG A 183 39.32 -25.74 44.96
CA ARG A 183 40.10 -26.37 46.03
C ARG A 183 40.34 -27.84 45.74
#